data_AF-A0A357Y3K9-F1
#
_entry.id   AF-A0A357Y3K9-F1
#
_cell.length_a   1.000
_cell.length_b   1.000
_cell.length_c   1.000
_cell.angle_alpha   90.00
_cell.angle_beta   90.00
_cell.angle_gamma   90.00
#
_symmetry.space_group_name_H-M   'P 1'
#
loop_
_entity.id
_entity.type
_entity.pdbx_description
1 polymer ?
#
loop_
_entity_poly.entity_id
_entity_poly.type
_entity_poly.pdbx_seq_one_letter_code
_entity_poly.pdbx_strand_id
1 'polypeptide(L)'
;MVVNDNEAARELVKRHVGNRPEKPRHAQEIRARYEQDIRQYQELSRAKVENREQRLMLYAEIKVLGWCLGRIEQNVLRDIQTPVK
;
A
#
# COMPACT_ATOMS: atom_id res chain seq x y z
N MET A 1 -2.34 -32.08 -40.38
CA MET A 1 -2.53 -31.93 -38.92
C MET A 1 -2.61 -30.43 -38.66
N VAL A 2 -3.82 -29.86 -38.67
CA VAL A 2 -4.02 -28.43 -38.42
C VAL A 2 -3.86 -28.25 -36.92
N VAL A 3 -2.73 -27.68 -36.51
CA VAL A 3 -2.58 -27.22 -35.13
C VAL A 3 -3.73 -26.24 -34.93
N ASN A 4 -4.62 -26.56 -34.01
CA ASN A 4 -5.78 -25.74 -33.72
C ASN A 4 -5.24 -24.46 -33.07
N ASP A 5 -4.93 -23.44 -33.86
CA ASP A 5 -4.27 -22.20 -33.42
C ASP A 5 -4.98 -21.56 -32.21
N ASN A 6 -6.26 -21.85 -32.06
CA ASN A 6 -7.10 -21.46 -30.93
C ASN A 6 -6.67 -22.10 -29.60
N GLU A 7 -6.23 -23.36 -29.61
CA GLU A 7 -5.80 -24.11 -28.42
C GLU A 7 -4.41 -23.66 -27.96
N ALA A 8 -3.50 -23.43 -28.91
CA ALA A 8 -2.18 -22.85 -28.63
C ALA A 8 -2.31 -21.42 -28.05
N ALA A 9 -3.21 -20.60 -28.60
CA ALA A 9 -3.49 -19.26 -28.08
C ALA A 9 -4.06 -19.29 -26.66
N ARG A 10 -5.00 -20.21 -26.37
CA ARG A 10 -5.57 -20.39 -25.02
C ARG A 10 -4.52 -20.80 -24.01
N GLU A 11 -3.63 -21.70 -24.37
CA GLU A 11 -2.57 -22.17 -23.48
C GLU A 11 -1.52 -21.08 -23.21
N LEU A 12 -1.22 -20.24 -24.20
CA LEU A 12 -0.38 -19.04 -24.03
C LEU A 12 -1.03 -18.02 -23.07
N VAL A 13 -2.32 -17.74 -23.22
CA VAL A 13 -3.05 -16.84 -22.31
C VAL A 13 -3.07 -17.40 -20.89
N LYS A 14 -3.33 -18.71 -20.73
CA LYS A 14 -3.37 -19.36 -19.41
C LYS A 14 -2.04 -19.28 -18.67
N ARG A 15 -0.91 -19.53 -19.37
CA ARG A 15 0.45 -19.35 -18.83
C ARG A 15 0.74 -17.90 -18.49
N HIS A 16 0.23 -16.97 -19.28
CA HIS A 16 0.45 -15.54 -19.06
C HIS A 16 -0.36 -15.01 -17.87
N VAL A 17 -1.57 -15.51 -17.60
CA VAL A 17 -2.37 -15.11 -16.42
C VAL A 17 -1.69 -15.51 -15.10
N GLY A 18 -1.03 -16.67 -15.04
CA GLY A 18 -0.34 -17.15 -13.83
C GLY A 18 0.97 -16.42 -13.50
N ASN A 19 1.61 -15.77 -14.48
CA ASN A 19 2.91 -15.12 -14.34
C ASN A 19 2.84 -13.58 -14.45
N ARG A 20 1.65 -12.98 -14.29
CA ARG A 20 1.55 -11.52 -14.27
C ARG A 20 2.19 -10.99 -12.99
N PRO A 21 3.10 -10.01 -13.07
CA PRO A 21 3.54 -9.30 -11.87
C PRO A 21 2.33 -8.70 -11.17
N GLU A 22 2.37 -8.66 -9.83
CA GLU A 22 1.34 -7.99 -9.05
C GLU A 22 1.14 -6.57 -9.61
N LYS A 23 -0.14 -6.22 -9.82
CA LYS A 23 -0.46 -4.88 -10.29
C LYS A 23 -0.01 -3.88 -9.21
N PRO A 24 0.61 -2.75 -9.60
CA PRO A 24 0.82 -1.65 -8.68
C PRO A 24 -0.51 -1.27 -8.03
N ARG A 25 -0.49 -0.99 -6.72
CA ARG A 25 -1.68 -0.49 -6.01
C ARG A 25 -2.21 0.76 -6.69
N HIS A 26 -3.53 0.85 -6.83
CA HIS A 26 -4.19 2.06 -7.29
C HIS A 26 -3.99 3.19 -6.26
N ALA A 27 -3.99 4.43 -6.74
CA ALA A 27 -3.83 5.61 -5.87
C ALA A 27 -4.86 5.66 -4.71
N GLN A 28 -6.07 5.13 -4.94
CA GLN A 28 -7.11 5.00 -3.91
C GLN A 28 -6.72 4.02 -2.81
N GLU A 29 -6.10 2.89 -3.16
CA GLU A 29 -5.63 1.89 -2.20
C GLU A 29 -4.46 2.42 -1.37
N ILE A 30 -3.54 3.16 -2.02
CA ILE A 30 -2.43 3.84 -1.34
C ILE A 30 -2.98 4.88 -0.35
N ARG A 31 -3.98 5.67 -0.76
CA ARG A 31 -4.63 6.65 0.12
C ARG A 31 -5.33 5.98 1.31
N ALA A 32 -6.09 4.91 1.06
CA ALA A 32 -6.79 4.19 2.12
C ALA A 32 -5.81 3.63 3.15
N ARG A 33 -4.70 3.02 2.69
CA ARG A 33 -3.64 2.53 3.57
C ARG A 33 -2.98 3.66 4.36
N TYR A 34 -2.62 4.75 3.69
CA TYR A 34 -2.02 5.94 4.33
C TYR A 34 -2.89 6.46 5.49
N GLU A 35 -4.20 6.60 5.27
CA GLU A 35 -5.14 7.06 6.29
C GLU A 35 -5.37 6.03 7.42
N GLN A 36 -5.29 4.74 7.11
CA GLN A 36 -5.38 3.67 8.09
C GLN A 36 -4.14 3.66 9.00
N ASP A 37 -2.94 3.74 8.43
CA ASP A 37 -1.69 3.65 9.18
C ASP A 37 -1.50 4.87 10.09
N ILE A 38 -1.94 6.07 9.65
CA ILE A 38 -1.97 7.27 10.50
C ILE A 38 -2.87 7.04 11.72
N ARG A 39 -4.07 6.48 11.55
CA ARG A 39 -4.98 6.18 12.67
C ARG A 39 -4.32 5.21 13.65
N GLN A 40 -3.76 4.12 13.15
CA GLN A 40 -3.09 3.13 13.99
C GLN A 40 -1.88 3.73 14.71
N TYR A 41 -1.10 4.58 14.05
CA TYR A 41 0.02 5.29 14.67
C TYR A 41 -0.44 6.18 15.82
N GLN A 42 -1.53 6.92 15.63
CA GLN A 42 -2.11 7.80 16.66
C GLN A 42 -2.67 7.00 17.83
N GLU A 43 -3.33 5.87 17.58
CA GLU A 43 -3.81 4.94 18.62
C GLU A 43 -2.66 4.39 19.46
N LEU A 44 -1.61 3.87 18.82
CA LEU A 44 -0.42 3.36 19.51
C LEU A 44 0.34 4.46 20.27
N SER A 45 0.29 5.70 19.79
CA SER A 45 0.90 6.85 20.48
C SER A 45 0.15 7.24 21.75
N ARG A 46 -1.15 6.93 21.85
CA ARG A 46 -2.01 7.18 23.02
C ARG A 46 -2.08 5.97 23.97
N ALA A 47 -1.68 4.79 23.51
CA ALA A 47 -1.67 3.58 24.32
C ALA A 47 -0.71 3.72 25.51
N LYS A 48 -1.09 3.15 26.66
CA LYS A 48 -0.26 3.13 27.88
C LYS A 48 0.86 2.08 27.85
N VAL A 49 0.91 1.27 26.79
CA VAL A 49 1.86 0.18 26.60
C VAL A 49 3.02 0.63 25.72
N GLU A 50 4.21 0.11 25.96
CA GLU A 50 5.38 0.39 25.14
C GLU A 50 5.23 -0.27 23.76
N ASN A 51 4.93 0.53 22.74
CA ASN A 51 4.72 0.09 21.35
C ASN A 51 5.73 0.75 20.39
N ARG A 52 6.99 0.92 20.83
CA ARG A 52 8.00 1.70 20.10
C ARG A 52 8.29 1.14 18.72
N GLU A 53 8.51 -0.16 18.61
CA GLU A 53 8.84 -0.82 17.33
C GLU A 53 7.71 -0.69 16.32
N GLN A 54 6.48 -0.99 16.73
CA GLN A 54 5.30 -0.86 15.87
C GLN A 54 5.08 0.58 15.38
N ARG A 55 5.29 1.57 16.26
CA ARG A 55 5.22 2.98 15.88
C ARG A 55 6.29 3.38 14.87
N LEU A 56 7.51 2.86 15.00
CA LEU A 56 8.59 3.12 14.04
C LEU A 56 8.28 2.51 12.67
N MET A 57 7.75 1.28 12.65
CA MET A 57 7.31 0.63 11.41
C MET A 57 6.22 1.43 10.70
N LEU A 58 5.15 1.80 11.42
CA LEU A 58 4.07 2.62 10.86
C LEU A 58 4.58 3.98 10.38
N TYR A 59 5.46 4.63 11.15
CA TYR A 59 6.02 5.91 10.74
C TYR A 59 6.77 5.81 9.41
N ALA A 60 7.60 4.78 9.22
CA ALA A 60 8.30 4.56 7.95
C ALA A 60 7.32 4.29 6.80
N GLU A 61 6.30 3.47 7.01
CA GLU A 61 5.30 3.15 6.00
C GLU A 61 4.47 4.37 5.59
N ILE A 62 4.01 5.18 6.56
CA ILE A 62 3.29 6.43 6.31
C ILE A 62 4.10 7.38 5.43
N LYS A 63 5.41 7.50 5.65
CA LYS A 63 6.28 8.35 4.81
C LYS A 63 6.35 7.85 3.37
N VAL A 64 6.58 6.56 3.18
CA VAL A 64 6.65 5.95 1.84
C VAL A 64 5.33 6.15 1.10
N LEU A 65 4.20 5.86 1.76
CA LEU A 65 2.87 6.06 1.17
C LEU A 65 2.59 7.54 0.87
N GLY A 66 3.00 8.44 1.74
CA GLY A 66 2.92 9.89 1.52
C GLY A 66 3.68 10.32 0.27
N TRP A 67 4.90 9.81 0.08
CA TRP A 67 5.71 10.07 -1.11
C TRP A 67 5.08 9.48 -2.38
N CYS A 68 4.52 8.27 -2.31
CA CYS A 68 3.77 7.67 -3.42
C CYS A 68 2.54 8.50 -3.83
N LEU A 69 1.97 9.27 -2.89
CA LEU A 69 0.86 10.20 -3.14
C LEU A 69 1.34 11.61 -3.56
N GLY A 70 2.65 11.83 -3.72
CA GLY A 70 3.22 13.13 -4.06
C GLY A 70 3.19 14.16 -2.92
N ARG A 71 3.04 13.71 -1.66
CA ARG A 71 3.08 14.60 -0.48
C ARG A 71 4.53 14.90 -0.11
N ILE A 72 4.80 16.18 0.14
CA ILE A 72 6.07 16.60 0.75
C ILE A 72 6.11 16.20 2.23
N GLU A 73 7.33 16.04 2.75
CA GLU A 73 7.61 15.65 4.14
C GLU A 73 6.77 16.44 5.16
N GLN A 74 6.74 17.78 5.04
CA GLN A 74 6.01 18.65 5.96
C GLN A 74 4.51 18.35 6.01
N ASN A 75 3.90 17.98 4.88
CA ASN A 75 2.49 17.62 4.83
C ASN A 75 2.24 16.28 5.53
N VAL A 76 3.14 15.31 5.34
CA VAL A 76 3.05 14.00 6.00
C VAL A 76 3.16 14.16 7.52
N LEU A 77 4.12 14.96 7.99
CA LEU A 77 4.28 15.25 9.41
C LEU A 77 3.04 15.92 10.01
N ARG A 78 2.45 16.88 9.28
CA ARG A 78 1.20 17.52 9.68
C ARG A 78 0.06 16.52 9.78
N ASP A 79 -0.08 15.62 8.81
CA ASP A 79 -1.14 14.61 8.79
C ASP A 79 -1.00 13.63 9.98
N ILE A 80 0.22 13.24 10.35
CA ILE A 80 0.50 12.40 11.53
C ILE A 80 0.09 13.11 12.83
N GLN A 81 0.38 14.41 12.94
CA GLN A 81 0.10 15.21 14.14
C GLN A 81 -1.36 15.63 14.27
N THR A 82 -2.09 15.71 13.15
CA THR A 82 -3.50 16.14 13.14
C THR A 82 -4.38 14.98 13.63
N PRO A 83 -5.11 15.11 14.75
CA PRO A 83 -5.97 14.05 15.24
C PRO A 83 -6.99 13.65 14.18
N VAL A 84 -7.05 12.36 13.84
CA VAL A 84 -8.13 11.85 13.00
C VAL A 84 -9.43 11.94 13.81
N LYS A 85 -10.44 12.58 13.22
CA LYS A 85 -11.77 12.78 13.83
C LYS A 85 -12.56 11.48 13.90
#